data_AF-A0A0D2WJY7-F1
#
_entry.id   AF-A0A0D2WJY7-F1
#
_cell.length_a   1.000
_cell.length_b   1.000
_cell.length_c   1.000
_cell.angle_alpha   90.00
_cell.angle_beta   90.00
_cell.angle_gamma   90.00
#
_symmetry.space_group_name_H-M   'P 1'
#
loop_
_entity.id
_entity.type
_entity.pdbx_description
1 polymer ?
#
loop_
_entity_poly.entity_id
_entity_poly.type
_entity_poly.pdbx_seq_one_letter_code
_entity_poly.pdbx_strand_id
1 'polypeptide(L)'
;MRLLLLLGALLVLAAAPSFAFDDQGTATTTASPVASDVVPVYTIEHDLSGVGGAERAAFESRGSLPIPATVAFAAADAAAAATLVSATTGRPKIIPLIQNPLTGAQLSQLKRLAAADDLYRIRFTSTVGEHSSSVLASVPACALLSSNLQDNLAVHLDARGLAFAVSYSAGSVGCDRAKAQAVAEGSNWRTRATIGLVSAVPDPFIPQQLRTPDGKPVTPEDQKSFIQKYWTYIVPGVIIYLVMNSLGGAAQGAARPAA
;
A
#
# COMPACT_ATOMS: atom_id res chain seq x y z
N MET A 1 -22.46 70.02 -12.36
CA MET A 1 -23.57 69.42 -13.13
C MET A 1 -23.04 68.12 -13.76
N ARG A 2 -23.17 67.00 -13.03
CA ARG A 2 -23.93 65.78 -13.44
C ARG A 2 -23.44 65.15 -14.77
N LEU A 3 -22.68 64.05 -14.75
CA LEU A 3 -23.10 62.63 -14.60
C LEU A 3 -23.47 61.98 -15.96
N LEU A 4 -22.68 60.99 -16.41
CA LEU A 4 -23.05 59.78 -17.20
C LEU A 4 -21.74 59.08 -17.66
N LEU A 5 -21.21 58.02 -17.04
CA LEU A 5 -21.62 56.60 -16.95
C LEU A 5 -21.43 55.76 -18.24
N LEU A 6 -20.46 54.83 -18.15
CA LEU A 6 -20.43 53.42 -18.55
C LEU A 6 -20.75 53.01 -20.01
N LEU A 7 -19.80 52.29 -20.65
CA LEU A 7 -19.90 50.85 -20.97
C LEU A 7 -18.71 50.43 -21.85
N GLY A 8 -17.63 49.93 -21.22
CA GLY A 8 -16.55 49.22 -21.91
C GLY A 8 -16.81 47.72 -21.83
N ALA A 9 -17.31 47.14 -22.91
CA ALA A 9 -17.49 45.70 -23.05
C ALA A 9 -16.11 45.02 -23.20
N LEU A 10 -15.61 44.40 -22.12
CA LEU A 10 -14.49 43.46 -22.20
C LEU A 10 -15.08 42.04 -22.27
N LEU A 11 -15.01 41.45 -23.45
CA LEU A 11 -15.48 40.11 -23.77
C LEU A 11 -14.60 39.08 -23.04
N VAL A 12 -15.12 38.48 -21.97
CA VAL A 12 -14.53 37.31 -21.31
C VAL A 12 -14.77 36.10 -22.20
N LEU A 13 -13.72 35.58 -22.84
CA LEU A 13 -13.76 34.32 -23.57
C LEU A 13 -13.61 33.17 -22.56
N ALA A 14 -14.72 32.76 -21.96
CA ALA A 14 -14.80 31.51 -21.20
C ALA A 14 -14.73 30.34 -22.18
N ALA A 15 -13.61 29.61 -22.20
CA ALA A 15 -13.50 28.35 -22.91
C ALA A 15 -14.37 27.30 -22.18
N ALA A 16 -15.55 27.02 -22.72
CA ALA A 16 -16.35 25.88 -22.32
C ALA A 16 -15.69 24.58 -22.84
N PRO A 17 -15.59 23.51 -22.03
CA PRO A 17 -15.19 22.20 -22.54
C PRO A 17 -16.30 21.65 -23.44
N SER A 18 -15.98 21.45 -24.71
CA SER A 18 -16.84 20.78 -25.67
C SER A 18 -16.93 19.29 -25.32
N PHE A 19 -18.06 18.86 -24.76
CA PHE A 19 -18.37 17.43 -24.62
C PHE A 19 -18.99 16.94 -25.92
N ALA A 20 -18.19 16.25 -26.74
CA ALA A 20 -18.70 15.43 -27.83
C ALA A 20 -19.03 14.04 -27.25
N PHE A 21 -20.28 13.62 -27.37
CA PHE A 21 -20.77 12.32 -26.91
C PHE A 21 -20.95 11.43 -28.15
N ASP A 22 -20.14 10.37 -28.25
CA ASP A 22 -20.23 9.39 -29.32
C ASP A 22 -21.11 8.20 -28.87
N ASP A 23 -21.97 7.68 -29.75
CA ASP A 23 -23.07 6.76 -29.45
C ASP A 23 -22.63 5.28 -29.42
N GLN A 24 -21.54 5.01 -28.70
CA GLN A 24 -21.03 3.68 -28.40
C GLN A 24 -20.56 3.70 -26.94
N GLY A 25 -21.31 3.05 -26.05
CA GLY A 25 -21.08 3.04 -24.60
C GLY A 25 -19.76 2.43 -24.13
N THR A 26 -18.63 3.05 -24.46
CA THR A 26 -17.30 2.79 -23.92
C THR A 26 -16.81 4.04 -23.22
N ALA A 27 -16.85 4.03 -21.89
CA ALA A 27 -16.18 5.02 -21.07
C ALA A 27 -14.67 4.87 -21.26
N THR A 28 -14.12 5.54 -22.27
CA THR A 28 -12.69 5.73 -22.41
C THR A 28 -12.31 6.82 -21.43
N THR A 29 -11.95 6.44 -20.20
CA THR A 29 -11.24 7.33 -19.28
C THR A 29 -9.95 7.71 -19.98
N THR A 30 -9.92 8.89 -20.60
CA THR A 30 -8.69 9.55 -21.06
C THR A 30 -7.88 9.88 -19.82
N ALA A 31 -7.13 8.90 -19.30
CA ALA A 31 -5.98 9.17 -18.46
C ALA A 31 -4.99 9.91 -19.34
N SER A 32 -4.84 11.21 -19.10
CA SER A 32 -3.86 12.04 -19.76
C SER A 32 -2.48 11.38 -19.64
N PRO A 33 -1.73 11.17 -20.74
CA PRO A 33 -0.37 10.68 -20.65
C PRO A 33 0.45 11.73 -19.87
N VAL A 34 0.94 11.35 -18.69
CA VAL A 34 1.92 12.17 -17.96
C VAL A 34 3.13 12.30 -18.86
N ALA A 35 3.50 13.55 -19.15
CA ALA A 35 4.58 13.91 -20.07
C ALA A 35 5.87 13.17 -19.72
N SER A 36 6.46 12.54 -20.74
CA SER A 36 7.61 11.64 -20.69
C SER A 36 8.96 12.28 -20.30
N ASP A 37 8.98 13.55 -19.86
CA ASP A 37 10.20 14.33 -19.59
C ASP A 37 10.41 14.69 -18.10
N VAL A 38 9.52 14.23 -17.22
CA VAL A 38 9.60 14.58 -15.80
C VAL A 38 10.51 13.60 -15.06
N VAL A 39 11.75 14.02 -14.78
CA VAL A 39 12.71 13.24 -13.98
C VAL A 39 12.27 13.27 -12.51
N PRO A 40 11.98 12.12 -11.88
CA PRO A 40 11.61 12.09 -10.47
C PRO A 40 12.83 12.34 -9.59
N VAL A 41 12.67 13.22 -8.59
CA VAL A 41 13.71 13.59 -7.63
C VAL A 41 13.35 13.01 -6.27
N TYR A 42 14.31 12.30 -5.67
CA TYR A 42 14.15 11.67 -4.36
C TYR A 42 15.17 12.22 -3.38
N THR A 43 14.68 12.78 -2.29
CA THR A 43 15.50 13.41 -1.25
C THR A 43 15.23 12.76 0.10
N ILE A 44 16.31 12.46 0.81
CA ILE A 44 16.28 11.93 2.16
C ILE A 44 16.79 13.01 3.10
N GLU A 45 15.91 13.41 4.01
CA GLU A 45 16.22 14.33 5.07
C GLU A 45 16.26 13.59 6.41
N HIS A 46 17.19 13.99 7.26
CA HIS A 46 17.47 13.31 8.52
C HIS A 46 17.17 14.24 9.68
N ASP A 47 16.48 13.70 10.69
CA ASP A 47 16.12 14.41 11.91
C ASP A 47 16.81 13.75 13.11
N LEU A 48 17.70 14.52 13.73
CA LEU A 48 18.45 14.16 14.93
C LEU A 48 17.86 14.81 16.19
N SER A 49 16.70 15.46 16.09
CA SER A 49 16.00 16.02 17.25
C SER A 49 15.30 14.91 18.03
N GLY A 50 15.41 14.98 19.35
CA GLY A 50 14.77 14.01 20.24
C GLY A 50 13.27 14.26 20.39
N VAL A 51 12.54 13.24 20.83
CA VAL A 51 11.11 13.33 21.16
C VAL A 51 10.94 14.19 22.42
N GLY A 52 10.67 15.49 22.22
CA GLY A 52 10.37 16.44 23.30
C GLY A 52 11.33 17.62 23.43
N GLY A 53 12.32 17.78 22.55
CA GLY A 53 13.19 18.96 22.54
C GLY A 53 12.49 20.21 22.00
N ALA A 54 12.66 21.36 22.68
CA ALA A 54 12.18 22.68 22.24
C ALA A 54 12.84 23.17 20.93
N GLU A 55 13.91 22.51 20.50
CA GLU A 55 14.68 22.81 19.30
C GLU A 55 14.60 21.61 18.37
N ARG A 56 13.54 21.57 17.54
CA ARG A 56 13.49 20.65 16.40
C ARG A 56 14.56 21.10 15.42
N ALA A 57 15.73 20.45 15.44
CA ALA A 57 16.67 20.58 14.34
C ALA A 57 15.89 20.36 13.04
N ALA A 58 15.94 21.35 12.14
CA ALA A 58 15.31 21.21 10.84
C ALA A 58 15.88 19.96 10.16
N PHE A 59 15.00 19.19 9.53
CA PHE A 59 15.39 18.03 8.74
C PHE A 59 16.47 18.46 7.74
N GLU A 60 17.64 17.83 7.80
CA GLU A 60 18.76 18.19 6.95
C GLU A 60 18.81 17.23 5.77
N SER A 61 18.76 17.76 4.55
CA SER A 61 18.90 16.98 3.31
C SER A 61 20.31 16.41 3.23
N ARG A 62 20.45 15.09 3.29
CA ARG A 62 21.77 14.43 3.27
C ARG A 62 21.84 13.17 2.42
N GLY A 63 20.74 12.77 1.80
CA GLY A 63 20.70 11.64 0.89
C GLY A 63 19.98 11.99 -0.40
N SER A 64 20.56 11.61 -1.53
CA SER A 64 19.83 11.51 -2.80
C SER A 64 19.84 10.08 -3.28
N LEU A 65 18.68 9.62 -3.77
CA LEU A 65 18.51 8.28 -4.33
C LEU A 65 18.37 8.40 -5.85
N PRO A 66 19.47 8.31 -6.62
CA PRO A 66 19.39 8.31 -8.07
C PRO A 66 18.74 7.02 -8.54
N ILE A 67 17.55 7.10 -9.14
CA ILE A 67 16.95 5.96 -9.82
C ILE A 67 17.58 5.87 -11.21
N PRO A 68 18.13 4.70 -11.61
CA PRO A 68 18.68 4.54 -12.95
C PRO A 68 17.58 4.70 -14.00
N ALA A 69 17.83 5.53 -15.02
CA ALA A 69 16.88 5.89 -16.09
C ALA A 69 16.27 4.70 -16.87
N THR A 70 16.80 3.50 -16.69
CA THR A 70 16.26 2.26 -17.28
C THR A 70 15.02 1.74 -16.55
N VAL A 71 14.68 2.30 -15.39
CA VAL A 71 13.37 2.09 -14.75
C VAL A 71 12.39 3.04 -15.41
N ALA A 72 11.87 2.65 -16.58
CA ALA A 72 10.69 3.31 -17.12
C ALA A 72 9.55 3.08 -16.12
N PHE A 73 8.96 4.16 -15.60
CA PHE A 73 7.70 4.11 -14.84
C PHE A 73 6.54 3.90 -15.82
N ALA A 74 6.66 2.91 -16.71
CA ALA A 74 5.63 2.57 -17.66
C ALA A 74 4.83 1.43 -17.05
N ALA A 75 3.59 1.73 -16.66
CA ALA A 75 2.58 0.73 -16.37
C ALA A 75 2.23 -0.01 -17.67
N ALA A 76 2.99 -1.05 -17.98
CA ALA A 76 2.61 -2.08 -18.93
C ALA A 76 3.03 -3.40 -18.30
N ASP A 77 2.11 -4.37 -18.30
CA ASP A 77 2.21 -5.75 -17.78
C ASP A 77 2.62 -5.97 -16.30
N ALA A 78 1.63 -5.73 -15.42
CA ALA A 78 1.71 -6.02 -14.00
C ALA A 78 1.73 -7.52 -13.65
N ALA A 79 2.82 -7.97 -13.01
CA ALA A 79 2.85 -9.22 -12.27
C ALA A 79 3.72 -9.10 -11.00
N ALA A 80 3.07 -9.21 -9.84
CA ALA A 80 3.63 -9.18 -8.47
C ALA A 80 4.30 -7.86 -8.04
N ALA A 81 4.19 -7.51 -6.75
CA ALA A 81 4.77 -6.30 -6.15
C ALA A 81 6.20 -6.13 -6.65
N ALA A 82 6.35 -5.20 -7.60
CA ALA A 82 7.50 -5.20 -8.48
C ALA A 82 8.63 -4.51 -7.73
N THR A 83 9.28 -5.27 -6.86
CA THR A 83 10.59 -4.87 -6.36
C THR A 83 11.50 -4.81 -7.57
N LEU A 84 12.24 -3.72 -7.74
CA LEU A 84 13.25 -3.68 -8.78
C LEU A 84 14.20 -4.85 -8.53
N VAL A 85 14.20 -5.82 -9.44
CA VAL A 85 14.98 -7.05 -9.32
C VAL A 85 16.09 -7.02 -10.37
N SER A 86 17.28 -7.47 -9.99
CA SER A 86 18.38 -7.64 -10.92
C SER A 86 18.03 -8.72 -11.95
N ALA A 87 18.01 -8.35 -13.23
CA ALA A 87 17.69 -9.24 -14.35
C ALA A 87 18.58 -10.50 -14.44
N THR A 88 19.78 -10.46 -13.85
CA THR A 88 20.72 -11.59 -13.86
C THR A 88 20.59 -12.51 -12.66
N THR A 89 20.06 -12.03 -11.52
CA THR A 89 20.10 -12.78 -10.25
C THR A 89 18.73 -13.01 -9.61
N GLY A 90 17.66 -12.37 -10.10
CA GLY A 90 16.33 -12.51 -9.49
C GLY A 90 16.21 -11.90 -8.08
N ARG A 91 17.26 -11.21 -7.58
CA ARG A 91 17.29 -10.58 -6.26
C ARG A 91 16.88 -9.11 -6.31
N PRO A 92 16.33 -8.55 -5.22
CA PRO A 92 16.13 -7.12 -5.09
C PRO A 92 17.40 -6.35 -5.46
N LYS A 93 17.28 -5.45 -6.42
CA LYS A 93 18.34 -4.57 -6.90
C LYS A 93 18.59 -3.54 -5.80
N ILE A 94 19.80 -3.58 -5.25
CA ILE A 94 20.27 -2.57 -4.32
C ILE A 94 20.59 -1.32 -5.12
N ILE A 95 20.05 -0.18 -4.69
CA ILE A 95 20.26 1.10 -5.34
C ILE A 95 21.35 1.85 -4.57
N PRO A 96 22.36 2.39 -5.25
CA PRO A 96 23.37 3.19 -4.58
C PRO A 96 22.73 4.46 -4.03
N LEU A 97 22.96 4.73 -2.75
CA LEU A 97 22.52 5.94 -2.09
C LEU A 97 23.74 6.82 -1.85
N ILE A 98 23.65 8.10 -2.22
CA ILE A 98 24.73 9.06 -1.99
C ILE A 98 24.41 9.76 -0.68
N GLN A 99 25.23 9.51 0.36
CA GLN A 99 25.08 10.12 1.69
C GLN A 99 26.36 10.76 2.15
N ASN A 100 26.24 11.90 2.83
CA ASN A 100 27.37 12.56 3.47
C ASN A 100 27.78 11.80 4.75
N PRO A 101 29.10 11.71 5.06
CA PRO A 101 29.56 11.13 6.32
C PRO A 101 29.05 11.92 7.53
N LEU A 102 28.94 11.26 8.68
CA LEU A 102 28.56 11.95 9.92
C LEU A 102 29.66 12.89 10.40
N THR A 103 29.28 14.14 10.67
CA THR A 103 30.15 15.10 11.37
C THR A 103 30.16 14.82 12.88
N GLY A 104 31.19 15.28 13.59
CA GLY A 104 31.32 15.06 15.03
C GLY A 104 30.16 15.63 15.84
N ALA A 105 29.64 16.80 15.45
CA ALA A 105 28.47 17.39 16.07
C ALA A 105 27.24 16.48 15.93
N GLN A 106 27.02 15.92 14.75
CA GLN A 106 25.88 15.05 14.45
C GLN A 106 26.01 13.70 15.17
N LEU A 107 27.22 13.14 15.21
CA LEU A 107 27.50 11.92 15.96
C LEU A 107 27.23 12.12 17.46
N SER A 108 27.61 13.26 18.03
CA SER A 108 27.34 13.59 19.43
C SER A 108 25.84 13.65 19.72
N GLN A 109 25.06 14.21 18.80
CA GLN A 109 23.61 14.28 18.89
C GLN A 109 22.96 12.90 18.76
N LEU A 110 23.43 12.07 17.82
CA LEU A 110 22.95 10.69 17.66
C LEU A 110 23.28 9.83 18.90
N LYS A 111 24.47 10.02 19.51
CA LYS A 111 24.85 9.36 20.77
C LYS A 111 23.96 9.80 21.93
N ARG A 112 23.56 11.08 21.98
CA ARG A 112 22.58 11.56 22.96
C ARG A 112 21.22 10.89 22.80
N LEU A 113 20.71 10.77 21.56
CA LEU A 113 19.46 10.05 21.30
C LEU A 113 19.55 8.59 21.75
N ALA A 114 20.67 7.92 21.44
CA ALA A 114 20.90 6.54 21.86
C ALA A 114 20.99 6.38 23.38
N ALA A 115 21.58 7.35 24.10
CA ALA A 115 21.64 7.33 25.57
C ALA A 115 20.27 7.55 26.22
N ALA A 116 19.37 8.26 25.53
CA ALA A 116 17.98 8.46 25.94
C ALA A 116 17.03 7.37 25.44
N ASP A 117 17.54 6.32 24.79
CA ASP A 117 16.75 5.26 24.13
C ASP A 117 15.71 5.82 23.14
N ASP A 118 16.05 6.94 22.49
CA ASP A 118 15.18 7.68 21.57
C ASP A 118 15.34 7.22 20.10
N LEU A 119 14.44 7.71 19.24
CA LEU A 119 14.36 7.33 17.84
C LEU A 119 15.12 8.31 16.94
N TYR A 120 15.85 7.75 15.99
CA TYR A 120 16.34 8.44 14.83
C TYR A 120 15.27 8.45 13.74
N ARG A 121 15.01 9.61 13.13
CA ARG A 121 13.90 9.79 12.19
C ARG A 121 14.43 10.25 10.83
N ILE A 122 13.75 9.79 9.79
CA ILE A 122 14.03 10.20 8.41
C ILE A 122 12.75 10.62 7.73
N ARG A 123 12.88 11.58 6.82
CA ARG A 123 11.83 11.98 5.88
C ARG A 123 12.31 11.69 4.48
N PHE A 124 11.50 10.93 3.77
CA PHE A 124 11.72 10.65 2.36
C PHE A 124 10.73 11.47 1.56
N THR A 125 11.22 12.37 0.72
CA THR A 125 10.41 13.21 -0.15
C THR A 125 10.66 12.80 -1.60
N SER A 126 9.59 12.45 -2.30
CA SER A 126 9.57 12.18 -3.74
C SER A 126 8.86 13.32 -4.46
N THR A 127 9.51 13.91 -5.45
CA THR A 127 8.93 14.95 -6.29
C THR A 127 8.95 14.48 -7.75
N VAL A 128 7.77 14.42 -8.36
CA VAL A 128 7.57 14.05 -9.76
C VAL A 128 6.79 15.19 -10.43
N GLY A 129 7.51 16.09 -11.07
CA GLY A 129 6.94 17.26 -11.74
C GLY A 129 6.38 18.22 -10.70
N GLU A 130 5.09 18.52 -10.78
CA GLU A 130 4.40 19.37 -9.81
C GLU A 130 3.91 18.60 -8.57
N HIS A 131 3.91 17.27 -8.61
CA HIS A 131 3.43 16.45 -7.50
C HIS A 131 4.58 16.11 -6.55
N SER A 132 4.36 16.27 -5.25
CA SER A 132 5.30 15.82 -4.22
C SER A 132 4.57 14.99 -3.16
N SER A 133 5.30 14.01 -2.61
CA SER A 133 4.84 13.17 -1.51
C SER A 133 5.98 13.00 -0.51
N SER A 134 5.66 13.03 0.78
CA SER A 134 6.62 12.86 1.86
C SER A 134 6.15 11.78 2.83
N VAL A 135 7.05 10.86 3.16
CA VAL A 135 6.80 9.78 4.11
C VAL A 135 7.87 9.78 5.20
N LEU A 136 7.47 9.39 6.42
CA LEU A 136 8.35 9.38 7.59
C LEU A 136 8.64 7.94 8.02
N ALA A 137 9.87 7.72 8.45
CA ALA A 137 10.30 6.47 9.07
C ALA A 137 11.14 6.78 10.31
N SER A 138 11.20 5.83 11.23
CA SER A 138 12.01 5.97 12.45
C SER A 138 12.55 4.63 12.91
N VAL A 139 13.77 4.65 13.45
CA VAL A 139 14.45 3.50 14.06
C VAL A 139 15.08 3.90 15.39
N PRO A 140 15.27 2.98 16.34
CA PRO A 140 15.99 3.28 17.57
C PRO A 140 17.41 3.76 17.27
N ALA A 141 17.79 4.94 17.79
CA ALA A 141 19.10 5.52 17.55
C ALA A 141 20.23 4.61 18.04
N CYS A 142 20.02 3.92 19.17
CA CYS A 142 21.01 2.98 19.67
C CYS A 142 21.20 1.76 18.76
N ALA A 143 20.14 1.21 18.17
CA ALA A 143 20.25 0.05 17.27
C ALA A 143 21.07 0.39 16.01
N LEU A 144 20.94 1.63 15.52
CA LEU A 144 21.71 2.13 14.39
C LEU A 144 23.20 2.34 14.71
N LEU A 145 23.51 2.87 15.90
CA LEU A 145 24.90 2.99 16.36
C LEU A 145 25.52 1.61 16.64
N SER A 146 24.75 0.70 17.23
CA SER A 146 25.19 -0.67 17.55
C SER A 146 25.51 -1.50 16.31
N SER A 147 24.84 -1.22 15.18
CA SER A 147 25.10 -1.85 13.87
C SER A 147 26.23 -1.18 13.08
N ASN A 148 26.91 -0.17 13.64
CA ASN A 148 27.89 0.66 12.96
C ASN A 148 27.32 1.33 11.70
N LEU A 149 26.18 2.02 11.86
CA LEU A 149 25.46 2.75 10.79
C LEU A 149 25.03 1.87 9.61
N GLN A 150 24.86 0.56 9.86
CA GLN A 150 24.26 -0.35 8.90
C GLN A 150 22.74 -0.33 9.06
N ASP A 151 22.04 -0.08 7.97
CA ASP A 151 20.59 -0.01 7.90
C ASP A 151 20.06 -0.51 6.54
N ASN A 152 18.77 -0.81 6.55
CA ASN A 152 17.99 -1.23 5.38
C ASN A 152 16.85 -0.23 5.19
N LEU A 153 16.75 0.30 3.98
CA LEU A 153 15.73 1.24 3.55
C LEU A 153 14.97 0.63 2.35
N ALA A 154 13.67 0.40 2.51
CA ALA A 154 12.80 -0.01 1.40
C ALA A 154 11.79 1.10 1.14
N VAL A 155 11.82 1.66 -0.06
CA VAL A 155 10.90 2.72 -0.49
C VAL A 155 9.83 2.10 -1.38
N HIS A 156 8.57 2.39 -1.10
CA HIS A 156 7.45 1.91 -1.87
C HIS A 156 6.82 3.06 -2.66
N LEU A 157 6.83 2.93 -3.98
CA LEU A 157 6.37 3.94 -4.94
C LEU A 157 5.04 3.55 -5.58
N ASP A 158 4.17 4.53 -5.80
CA ASP A 158 2.93 4.38 -6.55
C ASP A 158 3.20 4.28 -8.07
N ALA A 159 2.13 4.07 -8.86
CA ALA A 159 2.23 3.98 -10.32
C ALA A 159 2.73 5.28 -10.99
N ARG A 160 2.75 6.41 -10.27
CA ARG A 160 3.26 7.70 -10.74
C ARG A 160 4.70 7.96 -10.29
N GLY A 161 5.32 7.03 -9.53
CA GLY A 161 6.65 7.20 -8.96
C GLY A 161 6.70 8.03 -7.67
N LEU A 162 5.54 8.33 -7.05
CA LEU A 162 5.49 9.02 -5.75
C LEU A 162 5.57 8.00 -4.62
N ALA A 163 6.37 8.30 -3.59
CA ALA A 163 6.47 7.44 -2.41
C ALA A 163 5.19 7.50 -1.59
N PHE A 164 4.63 6.33 -1.28
CA PHE A 164 3.48 6.20 -0.38
C PHE A 164 3.84 5.53 0.94
N ALA A 165 4.92 4.75 0.99
CA ALA A 165 5.43 4.16 2.22
C ALA A 165 6.96 4.03 2.20
N VAL A 166 7.57 4.03 3.38
CA VAL A 166 8.99 3.75 3.58
C VAL A 166 9.14 2.79 4.75
N SER A 167 9.92 1.74 4.56
CA SER A 167 10.30 0.79 5.60
C SER A 167 11.76 1.05 5.95
N TYR A 168 12.02 1.32 7.23
CA TYR A 168 13.37 1.62 7.71
C TYR A 168 13.70 0.71 8.89
N SER A 169 14.86 0.06 8.81
CA SER A 169 15.31 -0.90 9.83
C SER A 169 16.82 -0.77 10.04
N ALA A 170 17.24 -0.77 11.30
CA ALA A 170 18.66 -0.88 11.63
C ALA A 170 19.14 -2.32 11.40
N GLY A 171 20.43 -2.49 11.11
CA GLY A 171 21.06 -3.80 10.94
C GLY A 171 21.15 -4.62 12.23
N SER A 172 20.81 -4.04 13.38
CA SER A 172 20.73 -4.73 14.66
C SER A 172 19.32 -4.59 15.25
N VAL A 173 18.85 -5.63 15.93
CA VAL A 173 17.51 -5.69 16.55
C VAL A 173 17.53 -5.13 17.99
N GLY A 174 18.72 -4.88 18.56
CA GLY A 174 18.90 -4.45 19.93
C GLY A 174 20.01 -3.41 20.10
N CYS A 175 20.13 -2.90 21.32
CA CYS A 175 21.12 -1.88 21.67
C CYS A 175 22.30 -2.52 22.41
N ASP A 176 23.46 -2.60 21.74
CA ASP A 176 24.74 -2.94 22.36
C ASP A 176 25.49 -1.63 22.63
N ARG A 177 25.38 -1.14 23.87
CA ARG A 177 25.91 0.19 24.24
C ARG A 177 27.43 0.30 24.09
N ALA A 178 28.17 -0.79 24.24
CA ALA A 178 29.61 -0.78 24.02
C ALA A 178 29.94 -0.53 22.54
N LYS A 179 29.23 -1.21 21.62
CA LYS A 179 29.36 -0.97 20.17
C LYS A 179 28.87 0.41 19.77
N ALA A 180 27.76 0.87 20.36
CA ALA A 180 27.21 2.19 20.05
C ALA A 180 28.19 3.33 20.40
N GLN A 181 28.97 3.19 21.47
CA GLN A 181 29.99 4.18 21.84
C GLN A 181 31.24 4.13 20.95
N ALA A 182 31.57 2.95 20.41
CA ALA A 182 32.75 2.71 19.57
C ALA A 182 32.67 3.36 18.17
N VAL A 183 31.50 3.83 17.74
CA VAL A 183 31.35 4.55 16.47
C VAL A 183 32.14 5.87 16.51
N ALA A 184 33.03 6.05 15.55
CA ALA A 184 33.92 7.19 15.41
C ALA A 184 33.33 8.28 14.48
N GLU A 185 33.83 9.51 14.64
CA GLU A 185 33.52 10.61 13.74
C GLU A 185 33.99 10.30 12.30
N GLY A 186 33.27 10.80 11.29
CA GLY A 186 33.58 10.55 9.88
C GLY A 186 33.18 9.15 9.40
N SER A 187 32.49 8.36 10.23
CA SER A 187 31.94 7.08 9.81
C SER A 187 30.91 7.27 8.69
N ASN A 188 31.04 6.44 7.66
CA ASN A 188 30.13 6.44 6.51
C ASN A 188 28.87 5.61 6.80
N TRP A 189 27.75 6.05 6.24
CA TRP A 189 26.51 5.30 6.24
C TRP A 189 26.64 4.03 5.39
N ARG A 190 26.10 2.92 5.89
CA ARG A 190 26.08 1.62 5.19
C ARG A 190 24.66 1.20 4.89
N THR A 191 23.99 2.02 4.09
CA THR A 191 22.58 1.87 3.74
C THR A 191 22.37 0.94 2.57
N ARG A 192 21.51 -0.07 2.75
CA ARG A 192 20.96 -0.87 1.66
C ARG A 192 19.60 -0.33 1.27
N ALA A 193 19.53 0.38 0.15
CA ALA A 193 18.28 0.92 -0.38
C ALA A 193 17.66 -0.02 -1.43
N THR A 194 16.37 -0.27 -1.33
CA THR A 194 15.55 -1.03 -2.29
C THR A 194 14.28 -0.26 -2.63
N ILE A 195 13.77 -0.45 -3.85
CA ILE A 195 12.52 0.15 -4.29
C ILE A 195 11.53 -0.94 -4.65
N GLY A 196 10.34 -0.85 -4.04
CA GLY A 196 9.14 -1.60 -4.41
C GLY A 196 8.19 -0.72 -5.21
N LEU A 197 7.70 -1.21 -6.34
CA LEU A 197 6.65 -0.57 -7.11
C LEU A 197 5.32 -1.28 -6.84
N VAL A 198 4.24 -0.51 -6.76
CA VAL A 198 2.89 -1.08 -6.77
C VAL A 198 2.66 -1.74 -8.12
N SER A 199 2.38 -3.04 -8.11
CA SER A 199 1.88 -3.77 -9.28
C SER A 199 0.39 -4.02 -9.10
N ALA A 200 -0.34 -4.21 -10.20
CA ALA A 200 -1.61 -4.91 -10.12
C ALA A 200 -1.36 -6.34 -9.59
N VAL A 201 -2.26 -6.82 -8.73
CA VAL A 201 -2.26 -8.22 -8.29
C VAL A 201 -2.55 -9.07 -9.53
N PRO A 202 -1.78 -10.16 -9.78
CA PRO A 202 -2.12 -11.08 -10.86
C PRO A 202 -3.58 -11.53 -10.72
N ASP A 203 -4.33 -11.53 -11.82
CA ASP A 203 -5.71 -12.02 -11.80
C ASP A 203 -5.74 -13.42 -11.16
N PRO A 204 -6.72 -13.69 -10.26
CA PRO A 204 -6.82 -14.99 -9.64
C PRO A 204 -6.90 -16.05 -10.74
N PHE A 205 -6.01 -17.03 -10.68
CA PHE A 205 -6.06 -18.17 -11.60
C PHE A 205 -7.37 -18.92 -11.36
N ILE A 206 -8.34 -18.72 -12.25
CA ILE A 206 -9.56 -19.52 -12.31
C ILE A 206 -9.18 -20.78 -13.10
N PRO A 207 -9.12 -21.97 -12.46
CA PRO A 207 -8.85 -23.22 -13.15
C PRO A 207 -9.77 -23.36 -14.35
N GLN A 208 -9.25 -23.82 -15.48
CA GLN A 208 -10.01 -23.94 -16.73
C GLN A 208 -11.23 -24.88 -16.58
N GLN A 209 -11.20 -25.78 -15.60
CA GLN A 209 -12.32 -26.64 -15.21
C GLN A 209 -13.51 -25.87 -14.59
N LEU A 210 -13.29 -24.63 -14.15
CA LEU A 210 -14.30 -23.69 -13.66
C LEU A 210 -14.61 -22.58 -14.69
N ARG A 211 -14.14 -22.72 -15.94
CA ARG A 211 -14.58 -21.90 -17.07
C ARG A 211 -15.58 -22.69 -17.90
N THR A 212 -16.78 -22.13 -18.04
CA THR A 212 -17.74 -22.53 -19.08
C THR A 212 -17.06 -22.38 -20.46
N PRO A 213 -17.42 -23.15 -21.50
CA PRO A 213 -16.87 -22.97 -22.86
C PRO A 213 -16.92 -21.52 -23.38
N ASP A 214 -17.82 -20.69 -22.83
CA ASP A 214 -18.01 -19.27 -23.14
C ASP A 214 -17.22 -18.28 -22.25
N GLY A 215 -16.29 -18.74 -21.40
CA GLY A 215 -15.37 -17.88 -20.63
C GLY A 215 -15.98 -17.14 -19.43
N LYS A 216 -17.24 -17.39 -19.08
CA LYS A 216 -17.90 -16.80 -17.90
C LYS A 216 -17.63 -17.63 -16.63
N PRO A 217 -17.48 -16.99 -15.45
CA PRO A 217 -17.32 -17.69 -14.19
C PRO A 217 -18.51 -18.62 -13.95
N VAL A 218 -18.23 -19.88 -13.61
CA VAL A 218 -19.27 -20.85 -13.24
C VAL A 218 -20.02 -20.28 -12.04
N THR A 219 -21.26 -19.86 -12.27
CA THR A 219 -22.20 -19.55 -11.19
C THR A 219 -22.30 -20.82 -10.34
N PRO A 220 -22.07 -20.75 -9.02
CA PRO A 220 -22.21 -21.91 -8.16
C PRO A 220 -23.61 -22.47 -8.39
N GLU A 221 -23.67 -23.73 -8.82
CA GLU A 221 -24.94 -24.38 -9.15
C GLU A 221 -25.86 -24.24 -7.94
N ASP A 222 -27.05 -23.67 -8.16
CA ASP A 222 -27.98 -23.33 -7.08
C ASP A 222 -28.08 -24.51 -6.12
N GLN A 223 -27.62 -24.30 -4.89
CA GLN A 223 -27.66 -25.28 -3.82
C GLN A 223 -29.13 -25.55 -3.51
N LYS A 224 -29.72 -26.52 -4.23
CA LYS A 224 -31.13 -26.89 -4.07
C LYS A 224 -31.36 -27.19 -2.59
N SER A 225 -32.27 -26.42 -1.98
CA SER A 225 -32.60 -26.55 -0.56
C SER A 225 -32.97 -27.99 -0.23
N PHE A 226 -32.65 -28.44 1.00
CA PHE A 226 -32.92 -29.80 1.48
C PHE A 226 -34.35 -30.26 1.16
N ILE A 227 -35.33 -29.37 1.32
CA ILE A 227 -36.74 -29.66 1.06
C ILE A 227 -36.98 -29.91 -0.44
N GLN A 228 -36.33 -29.18 -1.33
CA GLN A 228 -36.45 -29.36 -2.78
C GLN A 228 -35.85 -30.70 -3.24
N LYS A 229 -34.80 -31.18 -2.58
CA LYS A 229 -34.18 -32.48 -2.89
C LYS A 229 -35.00 -33.65 -2.37
N TYR A 230 -35.68 -33.49 -1.23
CA TYR A 230 -36.35 -34.60 -0.53
C TYR A 230 -37.88 -34.49 -0.46
N TRP A 231 -38.50 -33.52 -1.13
CA TRP A 231 -39.96 -33.32 -1.16
C TRP A 231 -40.73 -34.62 -1.46
N THR A 232 -40.27 -35.39 -2.45
CA THR A 232 -40.89 -36.67 -2.84
C THR A 232 -40.91 -37.70 -1.71
N TYR A 233 -40.01 -37.60 -0.72
CA TYR A 233 -39.97 -38.49 0.45
C TYR A 233 -40.65 -37.88 1.67
N ILE A 234 -40.56 -36.56 1.84
CA ILE A 234 -41.18 -35.83 2.95
C ILE A 234 -42.71 -35.94 2.86
N VAL A 235 -43.31 -35.74 1.67
CA VAL A 235 -44.77 -35.75 1.51
C VAL A 235 -45.40 -37.11 1.84
N PRO A 236 -44.96 -38.24 1.27
CA PRO A 236 -45.51 -39.54 1.64
C PRO A 236 -45.32 -39.87 3.12
N GLY A 237 -44.16 -39.52 3.69
CA GLY A 237 -43.88 -39.73 5.12
C GLY A 237 -44.85 -38.99 6.04
N VAL A 238 -45.16 -37.72 5.72
CA VAL A 238 -46.13 -36.93 6.49
C VAL A 238 -47.55 -37.47 6.33
N ILE A 239 -47.95 -37.88 5.12
CA ILE A 239 -49.28 -38.48 4.88
C ILE A 239 -49.43 -39.77 5.70
N ILE A 240 -48.43 -40.65 5.67
CA ILE A 240 -48.44 -41.89 6.46
C ILE A 240 -48.49 -41.56 7.96
N TYR A 241 -47.69 -40.61 8.43
CA TYR A 241 -47.71 -40.19 9.83
C TYR A 241 -49.09 -39.66 10.26
N LEU A 242 -49.74 -38.82 9.45
CA LEU A 242 -51.08 -38.30 9.74
C LEU A 242 -52.14 -39.40 9.74
N VAL A 243 -52.05 -40.36 8.81
CA VAL A 243 -52.96 -41.51 8.74
C VAL A 243 -52.78 -42.43 9.95
N MET A 244 -51.55 -42.68 10.39
CA MET A 244 -51.27 -43.51 11.58
C MET A 244 -51.72 -42.83 12.88
N ASN A 245 -51.57 -41.51 13.02
CA ASN A 245 -52.10 -40.77 14.16
C ASN A 245 -53.63 -40.64 14.15
N SER A 246 -54.24 -40.60 12.96
CA SER A 246 -55.69 -40.61 12.78
C SER A 246 -56.31 -41.98 13.12
N LEU A 247 -55.68 -43.07 12.69
CA LEU A 247 -56.14 -44.44 12.95
C LEU A 247 -55.82 -44.93 14.37
N GLY A 248 -54.81 -44.35 15.05
CA GLY A 248 -54.45 -44.68 16.43
C GLY A 248 -55.27 -43.95 17.52
N GLY A 249 -56.16 -43.04 17.15
CA GLY A 249 -56.93 -42.20 18.07
C GLY A 249 -58.28 -42.77 18.53
N ALA A 250 -58.63 -44.00 18.17
CA ALA A 250 -59.96 -44.58 18.45
C ALA A 250 -59.88 -45.99 19.07
N ALA A 251 -59.17 -46.17 20.18
CA ALA A 251 -59.32 -47.36 21.03
C ALA A 251 -58.71 -47.17 22.44
N GLN A 252 -59.20 -46.20 23.22
CA GLN A 252 -59.09 -46.23 24.68
C GLN A 252 -60.11 -45.28 25.32
N GLY A 253 -61.27 -45.83 25.67
CA GLY A 253 -62.28 -45.13 26.46
C GLY A 253 -63.60 -45.88 26.55
N ALA A 254 -63.93 -46.35 27.76
CA ALA A 254 -65.22 -46.89 28.24
C ALA A 254 -65.54 -48.36 27.83
N ALA A 255 -65.97 -49.28 28.71
CA ALA A 255 -66.31 -49.21 30.14
C ALA A 255 -66.48 -50.64 30.74
N ARG A 256 -66.10 -50.81 32.01
CA ARG A 256 -66.75 -51.64 33.05
C ARG A 256 -66.42 -50.95 34.38
N PRO A 257 -67.35 -50.81 35.36
CA PRO A 257 -68.05 -51.96 35.95
C PRO A 257 -69.49 -51.73 36.48
N ALA A 258 -70.09 -52.85 36.95
CA ALA A 258 -70.98 -53.06 38.11
C ALA A 258 -72.52 -52.97 37.97
N ALA A 259 -73.12 -53.93 38.72
CA ALA A 259 -74.51 -54.17 39.11
C ALA A 259 -75.41 -54.91 38.10
#